data_AF-A0A9C6TEL6-F1
#
_entry.id   AF-A0A9C6TEL6-F1
#
_cell.length_a   1.000
_cell.length_b   1.000
_cell.length_c   1.000
_cell.angle_alpha   90.00
_cell.angle_beta   90.00
_cell.angle_gamma   90.00
#
_symmetry.space_group_name_H-M   'P 1'
#
loop_
_entity.id
_entity.type
_entity.pdbx_description
1 polymer ?
#
loop_
_entity_poly.entity_id
_entity_poly.type
_entity_poly.pdbx_seq_one_letter_code
_entity_poly.pdbx_strand_id
1 'polypeptide(L)'
;MPITGLLVPVLPVVYMIRICLASLFCYSLRVYLYSSIGFVFSDLVTVVIGASSVSGSGGKIIPHSSPATSSSEDSFGIQVLSEPWPVIHNETLESSMRNRIRVLENTDCIFLLDKEKGEYWEEVKRNLDSCPSQQEYNRVIEFESRDLQIRELRHNKCLSIFQQLLRDNPTLADRAIYNPQSAFVDLLDDNRTEIDEQVGSPLERDRREPQNQVD
;
A
#
# COMPACT_ATOMS: atom_id res chain seq x y z
N MET A 1 18.58 -50.09 40.43
CA MET A 1 17.38 -49.32 40.07
C MET A 1 17.81 -47.90 39.70
N PRO A 2 17.84 -47.49 38.43
CA PRO A 2 18.07 -46.10 38.09
C PRO A 2 16.73 -45.37 37.91
N ILE A 3 16.60 -44.26 38.63
CA ILE A 3 15.47 -43.33 38.57
C ILE A 3 15.54 -42.61 37.21
N THR A 4 14.84 -43.12 36.21
CA THR A 4 14.78 -42.55 34.84
C THR A 4 13.40 -42.03 34.47
N GLY A 5 12.54 -41.78 35.47
CA GLY A 5 11.11 -41.52 35.25
C GLY A 5 10.64 -40.07 35.19
N LEU A 6 11.49 -39.05 35.45
CA LEU A 6 10.98 -37.69 35.72
C LEU A 6 11.41 -36.58 34.76
N LEU A 7 12.37 -36.80 33.85
CA LEU A 7 12.86 -35.73 32.97
C LEU A 7 12.15 -35.66 31.59
N VAL A 8 11.46 -36.73 31.20
CA VAL A 8 10.86 -36.88 29.86
C VAL A 8 9.62 -35.99 29.62
N PRO A 9 8.71 -35.71 30.60
CA PRO A 9 7.50 -34.94 30.30
C PRO A 9 7.72 -33.41 30.28
N VAL A 10 8.87 -32.91 30.72
CA VAL A 10 9.11 -31.46 30.84
C VAL A 10 9.48 -30.83 29.50
N LEU A 11 10.22 -31.54 28.66
CA LEU A 11 10.64 -31.09 27.32
C LEU A 11 9.47 -30.77 26.37
N PRO A 12 8.46 -31.65 26.20
CA PRO A 12 7.31 -31.34 25.33
C PRO A 12 6.47 -30.19 25.89
N VAL A 13 6.35 -30.06 27.21
CA VAL A 13 5.63 -28.94 27.85
C VAL A 13 6.33 -27.62 27.59
N VAL A 14 7.66 -27.56 27.74
CA VAL A 14 8.45 -26.35 27.44
C VAL A 14 8.37 -25.99 25.95
N TYR A 15 8.35 -26.99 25.06
CA TYR A 15 8.21 -26.76 23.62
C TYR A 15 6.83 -26.20 23.24
N MET A 16 5.76 -26.78 23.81
CA MET A 16 4.39 -26.26 23.64
C MET A 16 4.24 -24.83 24.17
N ILE A 17 4.86 -24.51 25.31
CA ILE A 17 4.88 -23.15 25.86
C ILE A 17 5.58 -22.19 24.90
N ARG A 18 6.72 -22.56 24.31
CA ARG A 18 7.44 -21.72 23.33
C ARG A 18 6.61 -21.47 22.07
N ILE A 19 5.95 -22.49 21.53
CA ILE A 19 5.06 -22.35 20.37
C ILE A 19 3.88 -21.43 20.72
N CYS A 20 3.28 -21.62 21.88
CA CYS A 20 2.17 -20.79 22.34
C CYS A 20 2.60 -19.32 22.50
N LEU A 21 3.78 -19.06 23.09
CA LEU A 21 4.33 -17.71 23.22
C LEU A 21 4.69 -17.09 21.87
N ALA A 22 5.25 -17.86 20.93
CA ALA A 22 5.51 -17.39 19.58
C ALA A 22 4.20 -17.06 18.85
N SER A 23 3.17 -17.91 18.98
CA SER A 23 1.85 -17.67 18.40
C SER A 23 1.17 -16.43 19.01
N LEU A 24 1.26 -16.23 20.33
CA LEU A 24 0.73 -15.05 21.02
C LEU A 24 1.48 -13.78 20.63
N PHE A 25 2.80 -13.86 20.47
CA PHE A 25 3.61 -12.76 19.99
C PHE A 25 3.24 -12.38 18.56
N CYS A 26 3.09 -13.36 17.66
CA CYS A 26 2.64 -13.14 16.28
C CYS A 26 1.22 -12.57 16.23
N TYR A 27 0.30 -13.07 17.07
CA TYR A 27 -1.06 -12.53 17.19
C TYR A 27 -1.05 -11.08 17.69
N SER A 28 -0.23 -10.77 18.69
CA SER A 28 -0.09 -9.42 19.22
C SER A 28 0.50 -8.46 18.18
N LEU A 29 1.49 -8.92 17.41
CA LEU A 29 2.06 -8.18 16.30
C LEU A 29 0.99 -7.91 15.23
N ARG A 30 0.15 -8.90 14.91
CA ARG A 30 -0.98 -8.76 13.97
C ARG A 30 -2.02 -7.74 14.45
N VAL A 31 -2.45 -7.80 15.71
CA VAL A 31 -3.40 -6.82 16.29
C VAL A 31 -2.79 -5.42 16.33
N TYR A 32 -1.51 -5.31 16.68
CA TYR A 32 -0.78 -4.04 16.67
C TYR A 32 -0.67 -3.45 15.26
N LEU A 33 -0.46 -4.29 14.23
CA LEU A 33 -0.47 -3.85 12.83
C LEU A 33 -1.84 -3.30 12.43
N TYR A 34 -2.94 -3.99 12.75
CA TYR A 34 -4.29 -3.48 12.47
C TYR A 34 -4.57 -2.17 13.20
N SER A 35 -4.15 -2.05 14.47
CA SER A 35 -4.32 -0.82 15.25
C SER A 35 -3.46 0.33 14.72
N SER A 36 -2.22 0.05 14.30
CA SER A 36 -1.34 1.05 13.68
C SER A 36 -1.86 1.51 12.32
N ILE A 37 -2.43 0.61 11.54
CA ILE A 37 -3.08 0.94 10.27
C ILE A 37 -4.32 1.81 10.54
N GLY A 38 -5.17 1.43 11.50
CA GLY A 38 -6.33 2.21 11.91
C GLY A 38 -5.99 3.61 12.45
N PHE A 39 -4.86 3.75 13.16
CA PHE A 39 -4.39 5.04 13.67
C PHE A 39 -3.93 5.97 12.52
N VAL A 40 -3.26 5.44 11.50
CA VAL A 40 -2.87 6.21 10.30
C VAL A 40 -4.10 6.65 9.50
N PHE A 41 -5.15 5.82 9.43
CA PHE A 41 -6.43 6.22 8.83
C PHE A 41 -7.13 7.34 9.63
N SER A 42 -7.08 7.31 10.97
CA SER A 42 -7.66 8.36 11.82
C SER A 42 -6.95 9.70 11.67
N ASP A 43 -5.61 9.70 11.63
CA ASP A 43 -4.83 10.93 11.44
C ASP A 43 -5.00 11.50 10.03
N LEU A 44 -5.05 10.66 8.98
CA LEU A 44 -5.29 11.10 7.61
C LEU A 44 -6.67 11.74 7.43
N VAL A 45 -7.72 11.15 8.01
CA VAL A 45 -9.08 11.71 7.97
C VAL A 45 -9.15 13.04 8.73
N THR A 46 -8.44 13.17 9.86
CA THR A 46 -8.38 14.42 10.62
C THR A 46 -7.65 15.53 9.86
N VAL A 47 -6.59 15.19 9.10
CA VAL A 47 -5.87 16.14 8.25
C VAL A 47 -6.70 16.57 7.04
N VAL A 48 -7.46 15.66 6.41
CA VAL A 48 -8.31 15.99 5.25
C VAL A 48 -9.51 16.86 5.65
N ILE A 49 -10.12 16.61 6.81
CA ILE A 49 -11.22 17.45 7.34
C ILE A 49 -10.69 18.77 7.92
N GLY A 50 -9.49 18.79 8.52
CA GLY A 50 -8.85 20.00 9.01
C GLY A 50 -8.39 20.94 7.89
N ALA A 51 -7.84 20.40 6.79
CA ALA A 51 -7.33 21.18 5.67
C ALA A 51 -8.41 21.77 4.75
N SER A 52 -9.66 21.28 4.82
CA SER A 52 -10.79 21.84 4.07
C SER A 52 -11.45 23.05 4.75
N SER A 53 -10.95 23.50 5.91
CA SER A 53 -11.52 24.61 6.69
C SER A 53 -10.73 25.92 6.69
N VAL A 54 -9.62 26.03 5.93
CA VAL A 54 -8.83 27.28 5.87
C VAL A 54 -8.47 27.64 4.42
N SER A 55 -9.34 28.42 3.79
CA SER A 55 -9.07 29.48 2.78
C SER A 55 -10.43 29.88 2.19
N GLY A 56 -10.96 31.10 2.26
CA GLY A 56 -10.34 32.41 2.32
C GLY A 56 -11.04 33.32 1.30
N SER A 57 -12.09 34.03 1.74
CA SER A 57 -12.51 35.38 1.33
C SER A 57 -12.54 35.80 -0.16
N GLY A 58 -13.73 36.20 -0.64
CA GLY A 58 -13.86 37.43 -1.46
C GLY A 58 -14.80 37.38 -2.66
N GLY A 59 -15.85 38.21 -2.65
CA GLY A 59 -16.43 38.78 -3.88
C GLY A 59 -17.90 38.45 -4.18
N LYS A 60 -18.82 39.16 -3.52
CA LYS A 60 -20.25 39.25 -3.87
C LYS A 60 -20.44 40.35 -4.92
N ILE A 61 -21.01 40.04 -6.10
CA ILE A 61 -21.62 41.03 -7.01
C ILE A 61 -22.90 40.44 -7.63
N ILE A 62 -23.96 41.25 -7.61
CA ILE A 62 -25.38 40.98 -7.93
C ILE A 62 -25.63 41.00 -9.46
N PRO A 63 -26.67 40.32 -10.01
CA PRO A 63 -26.84 40.12 -11.45
C PRO A 63 -27.52 41.31 -12.15
N HIS A 64 -27.26 41.49 -13.44
CA HIS A 64 -28.06 42.33 -14.32
C HIS A 64 -28.22 41.71 -15.72
N SER A 65 -29.40 41.95 -16.27
CA SER A 65 -30.11 41.22 -17.30
C SER A 65 -29.60 41.39 -18.75
N SER A 66 -29.84 40.35 -19.56
CA SER A 66 -29.86 40.24 -21.04
C SER A 66 -30.63 41.38 -21.76
N PRO A 67 -30.56 41.61 -23.11
CA PRO A 67 -30.55 40.57 -24.17
C PRO A 67 -29.85 40.81 -25.54
N ALA A 68 -29.68 39.67 -26.23
CA ALA A 68 -29.69 39.41 -27.69
C ALA A 68 -28.69 40.10 -28.64
N THR A 69 -27.87 39.29 -29.33
CA THR A 69 -27.76 39.37 -30.80
C THR A 69 -27.29 38.04 -31.40
N SER A 70 -27.98 37.66 -32.46
CA SER A 70 -27.75 36.53 -33.37
C SER A 70 -26.40 36.61 -34.08
N SER A 71 -25.63 35.51 -34.14
CA SER A 71 -24.79 35.19 -35.31
C SER A 71 -24.45 33.70 -35.37
N SER A 72 -24.61 33.11 -36.54
CA SER A 72 -24.65 31.68 -36.86
C SER A 72 -23.26 31.14 -37.26
N GLU A 73 -22.34 31.03 -36.29
CA GLU A 73 -20.95 30.59 -36.56
C GLU A 73 -20.54 29.33 -35.75
N ASP A 74 -21.49 28.70 -35.07
CA ASP A 74 -21.22 27.67 -34.06
C ASP A 74 -21.20 26.23 -34.63
N SER A 75 -20.32 25.97 -35.60
CA SER A 75 -20.13 24.60 -36.11
C SER A 75 -18.68 24.11 -36.08
N PHE A 76 -17.71 25.01 -35.88
CA PHE A 76 -16.32 24.63 -35.61
C PHE A 76 -16.00 24.53 -34.11
N GLY A 77 -16.86 25.07 -33.23
CA GLY A 77 -16.65 25.11 -31.78
C GLY A 77 -16.98 23.82 -31.03
N ILE A 78 -17.77 22.92 -31.61
CA ILE A 78 -18.26 21.70 -30.93
C ILE A 78 -17.42 20.46 -31.23
N GLN A 79 -16.64 20.43 -32.33
CA GLN A 79 -15.78 19.28 -32.65
C GLN A 79 -14.43 19.30 -31.91
N VAL A 80 -13.96 20.46 -31.44
CA VAL A 80 -12.69 20.58 -30.70
C VAL A 80 -12.80 20.05 -29.27
N LEU A 81 -14.00 19.93 -28.71
CA LEU A 81 -14.23 19.36 -27.38
C LEU A 81 -14.31 17.81 -27.39
N SER A 82 -14.14 17.18 -28.55
CA SER A 82 -14.29 15.73 -28.72
C SER A 82 -12.95 14.97 -28.75
N GLU A 83 -11.81 15.66 -28.79
CA GLU A 83 -10.52 14.99 -28.66
C GLU A 83 -10.28 14.67 -27.18
N PRO A 84 -9.90 13.42 -26.83
CA PRO A 84 -9.48 13.09 -25.47
C PRO A 84 -8.33 14.02 -25.10
N TRP A 85 -8.53 14.88 -24.11
CA TRP A 85 -7.45 15.69 -23.58
C TRP A 85 -6.32 14.76 -23.13
N PRO A 86 -5.05 15.08 -23.46
CA PRO A 86 -3.94 14.28 -22.99
C PRO A 86 -3.98 14.22 -21.46
N VAL A 87 -3.66 13.05 -20.91
CA VAL A 87 -3.61 12.84 -19.47
C VAL A 87 -2.60 13.82 -18.86
N ILE A 88 -3.01 14.48 -17.78
CA ILE A 88 -2.17 15.41 -17.03
C ILE A 88 -1.47 14.63 -15.92
N HIS A 89 -0.15 14.58 -15.99
CA HIS A 89 0.70 13.88 -15.04
C HIS A 89 0.88 14.67 -13.74
N ASN A 90 0.90 13.95 -12.63
CA ASN A 90 1.22 14.47 -11.30
C ASN A 90 2.73 14.30 -11.07
N GLU A 91 3.50 15.23 -11.63
CA GLU A 91 4.96 15.24 -11.61
C GLU A 91 5.54 15.16 -10.19
N THR A 92 4.85 15.75 -9.20
CA THR A 92 5.27 15.71 -7.80
C THR A 92 5.17 14.29 -7.23
N LEU A 93 4.04 13.62 -7.46
CA LEU A 93 3.82 12.25 -6.98
C LEU A 93 4.72 11.26 -7.71
N GLU A 94 4.85 11.38 -9.04
CA GLU A 94 5.77 10.58 -9.84
C GLU A 94 7.22 10.74 -9.38
N SER A 95 7.68 11.97 -9.15
CA SER A 95 9.03 12.24 -8.64
C SER A 95 9.24 11.65 -7.25
N SER A 96 8.23 11.74 -6.38
CA SER A 96 8.25 11.13 -5.04
C SER A 96 8.39 9.61 -5.13
N MET A 97 7.56 8.95 -5.95
CA MET A 97 7.62 7.50 -6.17
C MET A 97 8.97 7.08 -6.75
N ARG A 98 9.48 7.79 -7.76
CA ARG A 98 10.78 7.51 -8.35
C ARG A 98 11.91 7.59 -7.33
N ASN A 99 11.88 8.59 -6.44
CA ASN A 99 12.88 8.73 -5.38
C ASN A 99 12.78 7.59 -4.36
N ARG A 100 11.57 7.23 -3.97
CA ARG A 100 11.27 6.11 -3.05
C ARG A 100 11.76 4.77 -3.61
N ILE A 101 11.46 4.48 -4.88
CA ILE A 101 11.95 3.29 -5.60
C ILE A 101 13.48 3.28 -5.60
N ARG A 102 14.13 4.41 -5.94
CA ARG A 102 15.59 4.51 -5.93
C ARG A 102 16.19 4.18 -4.56
N VAL A 103 15.55 4.61 -3.47
CA VAL A 103 16.00 4.26 -2.11
C VAL A 103 15.95 2.73 -1.92
N LEU A 104 14.84 2.09 -2.30
CA LEU A 104 14.67 0.63 -2.17
C LEU A 104 15.63 -0.16 -3.07
N GLU A 105 15.91 0.32 -4.28
CA GLU A 105 16.90 -0.28 -5.19
C GLU A 105 18.33 -0.16 -4.66
N ASN A 106 18.63 0.91 -3.92
CA ASN A 106 19.93 1.12 -3.30
C ASN A 106 20.11 0.30 -2.01
N THR A 107 19.01 -0.14 -1.38
CA THR A 107 19.04 -1.03 -0.21
C THR A 107 18.84 -2.50 -0.56
N ASP A 108 18.90 -2.84 -1.86
CA ASP A 108 18.67 -4.18 -2.41
C ASP A 108 17.39 -4.84 -1.84
N CYS A 109 16.28 -4.09 -1.90
CA CYS A 109 14.99 -4.51 -1.39
C CYS A 109 14.46 -5.78 -2.09
N ILE A 110 14.31 -6.85 -1.32
CA ILE A 110 13.74 -8.14 -1.78
C ILE A 110 12.26 -8.07 -2.21
N PHE A 111 11.56 -6.98 -1.92
CA PHE A 111 10.14 -6.81 -2.26
C PHE A 111 9.92 -6.02 -3.57
N LEU A 112 10.96 -5.83 -4.37
CA LEU A 112 10.90 -5.21 -5.71
C LEU A 112 10.73 -6.24 -6.85
N LEU A 113 10.08 -7.39 -6.58
CA LEU A 113 9.72 -8.42 -7.59
C LEU A 113 10.90 -8.90 -8.45
N ASP A 114 12.09 -9.00 -7.86
CA ASP A 114 13.31 -9.45 -8.54
C ASP A 114 13.66 -8.65 -9.82
N LYS A 115 13.18 -7.40 -9.90
CA LYS A 115 13.47 -6.51 -11.03
C LYS A 115 14.86 -5.93 -10.97
N GLU A 116 15.44 -5.69 -12.15
CA GLU A 116 16.70 -4.96 -12.24
C GLU A 116 16.52 -3.48 -11.86
N LYS A 117 17.62 -2.83 -11.44
CA LYS A 117 17.59 -1.41 -11.03
C LYS A 117 17.11 -0.55 -12.19
N GLY A 118 16.10 0.28 -11.94
CA GLY A 118 15.42 1.13 -12.91
C GLY A 118 14.24 0.45 -13.59
N GLU A 119 14.19 -0.88 -13.69
CA GLU A 119 13.15 -1.59 -14.45
C GLU A 119 11.75 -1.40 -13.85
N TYR A 120 11.64 -1.39 -12.51
CA TYR A 120 10.38 -1.17 -11.81
C TYR A 120 9.77 0.20 -12.16
N TRP A 121 10.58 1.27 -12.10
CA TRP A 121 10.09 2.61 -12.43
C TRP A 121 9.70 2.73 -13.90
N GLU A 122 10.50 2.17 -14.81
CA GLU A 122 10.20 2.20 -16.25
C GLU A 122 8.88 1.48 -16.57
N GLU A 123 8.55 0.40 -15.87
CA GLU A 123 7.25 -0.27 -16.01
C GLU A 123 6.09 0.59 -15.51
N VAL A 124 6.20 1.15 -14.31
CA VAL A 124 5.19 2.07 -13.78
C VAL A 124 4.99 3.25 -14.72
N LYS A 125 6.07 3.84 -15.23
CA LYS A 125 6.01 4.98 -16.15
C LYS A 125 5.31 4.61 -17.46
N ARG A 126 5.64 3.47 -18.06
CA ARG A 126 4.92 2.96 -19.24
C ARG A 126 3.43 2.78 -18.99
N ASN A 127 3.04 2.24 -17.83
CA ASN A 127 1.64 2.05 -17.47
C ASN A 127 0.91 3.40 -17.37
N LEU A 128 1.52 4.38 -16.70
CA LEU A 128 0.97 5.73 -16.56
C LEU A 128 0.83 6.45 -17.92
N ASP A 129 1.85 6.38 -18.76
CA ASP A 129 1.85 7.02 -20.09
C ASP A 129 0.85 6.37 -21.05
N SER A 130 0.45 5.11 -20.79
CA SER A 130 -0.53 4.36 -21.60
C SER A 130 -2.00 4.53 -21.16
N CYS A 131 -2.27 5.34 -20.13
CA CYS A 131 -3.61 5.47 -19.57
C CYS A 131 -4.60 6.14 -20.55
N PRO A 132 -5.79 5.56 -20.78
CA PRO A 132 -6.76 6.08 -21.75
C PRO A 132 -7.55 7.30 -21.25
N SER A 133 -7.49 7.61 -19.95
CA SER A 133 -8.20 8.73 -19.35
C SER A 133 -7.53 9.21 -18.06
N GLN A 134 -7.83 10.45 -17.65
CA GLN A 134 -7.35 11.00 -16.37
C GLN A 134 -7.80 10.16 -15.17
N GLN A 135 -9.00 9.57 -15.24
CA GLN A 135 -9.53 8.72 -14.17
C GLN A 135 -8.68 7.46 -14.02
N GLU A 136 -8.34 6.80 -15.14
CA GLU A 136 -7.50 5.60 -15.09
C GLU A 136 -6.09 5.93 -14.62
N TYR A 137 -5.53 7.05 -15.08
CA TYR A 137 -4.24 7.54 -14.59
C TYR A 137 -4.24 7.74 -13.06
N ASN A 138 -5.25 8.46 -12.53
CA ASN A 138 -5.36 8.70 -11.08
C ASN A 138 -5.47 7.39 -10.30
N ARG A 139 -6.26 6.44 -10.82
CA ARG A 139 -6.42 5.11 -10.24
C ARG A 139 -5.10 4.33 -10.22
N VAL A 140 -4.38 4.29 -11.34
CA VAL A 140 -3.11 3.57 -11.47
C VAL A 140 -2.04 4.20 -10.57
N ILE A 141 -1.87 5.52 -10.59
CA ILE A 141 -0.83 6.16 -9.77
C ILE A 141 -1.09 6.01 -8.26
N GLU A 142 -2.35 6.08 -7.83
CA GLU A 142 -2.72 5.83 -6.44
C GLU A 142 -2.52 4.37 -6.03
N PHE A 143 -2.82 3.43 -6.93
CA PHE A 143 -2.58 2.01 -6.69
C PHE A 143 -1.08 1.74 -6.53
N GLU A 144 -0.27 2.17 -7.51
CA GLU A 144 1.18 1.96 -7.51
C GLU A 144 1.87 2.64 -6.32
N SER A 145 1.45 3.85 -5.95
CA SER A 145 1.99 4.56 -4.78
C SER A 145 1.69 3.84 -3.47
N ARG A 146 0.48 3.27 -3.33
CA ARG A 146 0.07 2.47 -2.16
C ARG A 146 0.80 1.13 -2.09
N ASP A 147 0.91 0.43 -3.22
CA ASP A 147 1.64 -0.83 -3.29
C ASP A 147 3.12 -0.62 -2.94
N LEU A 148 3.73 0.44 -3.47
CA LEU A 148 5.08 0.85 -3.12
C LEU A 148 5.23 1.12 -1.61
N GLN A 149 4.25 1.77 -0.98
CA GLN A 149 4.27 2.03 0.46
C GLN A 149 4.23 0.73 1.28
N ILE A 150 3.46 -0.26 0.84
CA ILE A 150 3.41 -1.58 1.49
C ILE A 150 4.79 -2.25 1.41
N ARG A 151 5.45 -2.19 0.25
CA ARG A 151 6.81 -2.74 0.08
C ARG A 151 7.83 -2.03 0.95
N GLU A 152 7.76 -0.70 1.05
CA GLU A 152 8.59 0.08 1.96
C GLU A 152 8.38 -0.34 3.42
N LEU A 153 7.14 -0.56 3.86
CA LEU A 153 6.85 -1.01 5.21
C LEU A 153 7.40 -2.42 5.46
N ARG A 154 7.21 -3.34 4.51
CA ARG A 154 7.78 -4.71 4.59
C ARG A 154 9.30 -4.65 4.74
N HIS A 155 9.97 -3.83 3.92
CA HIS A 155 11.44 -3.72 3.94
C HIS A 155 11.97 -2.92 5.12
N ASN A 156 11.57 -1.66 5.28
CA ASN A 156 12.17 -0.74 6.24
C ASN A 156 11.75 -1.01 7.68
N LYS A 157 10.52 -1.50 7.90
CA LYS A 157 9.97 -1.69 9.25
C LYS A 157 9.97 -3.15 9.66
N CYS A 158 9.36 -4.03 8.86
CA CYS A 158 9.16 -5.40 9.29
C CYS A 158 10.45 -6.21 9.24
N LEU A 159 11.18 -6.16 8.11
CA LEU A 159 12.45 -6.86 7.96
C LEU A 159 13.50 -6.34 8.94
N SER A 160 13.56 -5.03 9.19
CA SER A 160 14.51 -4.46 10.15
C SER A 160 14.26 -4.92 11.59
N ILE A 161 12.99 -4.99 12.02
CA ILE A 161 12.61 -5.55 13.34
C ILE A 161 12.99 -7.03 13.42
N PHE A 162 12.71 -7.80 12.38
CA PHE A 162 13.05 -9.22 12.33
C PHE A 162 14.57 -9.45 12.41
N GLN A 163 15.34 -8.70 11.63
CA GLN A 163 16.80 -8.74 11.68
C GLN A 163 17.34 -8.32 13.05
N GLN A 164 16.75 -7.30 13.68
CA GLN A 164 17.11 -6.90 15.05
C GLN A 164 16.88 -8.03 16.05
N LEU A 165 15.72 -8.70 15.98
CA LEU A 165 15.40 -9.83 16.86
C LEU A 165 16.40 -10.98 16.71
N LEU A 166 16.82 -11.29 15.48
CA LEU A 166 17.84 -12.30 15.22
C LEU A 166 19.22 -11.89 15.73
N ARG A 167 19.60 -10.61 15.60
CA ARG A 167 20.86 -10.08 16.16
C ARG A 167 20.88 -10.16 17.68
N ASP A 168 19.76 -9.86 18.33
CA ASP A 168 19.63 -9.89 19.79
C ASP A 168 19.57 -11.34 20.32
N ASN A 169 19.20 -12.30 19.46
CA ASN A 169 19.04 -13.71 19.82
C ASN A 169 19.71 -14.63 18.79
N PRO A 170 21.05 -14.63 18.66
CA PRO A 170 21.76 -15.35 17.59
C PRO A 170 21.44 -16.85 17.57
N THR A 171 21.19 -17.44 18.75
CA THR A 171 20.81 -18.86 18.88
C THR A 171 19.52 -19.24 18.13
N LEU A 172 18.64 -18.29 17.82
CA LEU A 172 17.43 -18.53 17.03
C LEU A 172 17.76 -18.78 15.56
N ALA A 173 18.72 -18.02 15.01
CA ALA A 173 19.20 -18.22 13.65
C ALA A 173 19.99 -19.53 13.53
N ASP A 174 20.89 -19.80 14.48
CA ASP A 174 21.75 -21.00 14.46
C ASP A 174 20.98 -22.32 14.58
N ARG A 175 19.81 -22.29 15.23
CA ARG A 175 18.95 -23.46 15.42
C ARG A 175 17.80 -23.53 14.42
N ALA A 176 17.69 -22.56 13.52
CA ALA A 176 16.64 -22.57 12.52
C ALA A 176 16.90 -23.70 11.51
N ILE A 177 15.88 -24.53 11.28
CA ILE A 177 15.91 -25.61 10.29
C ILE A 177 15.89 -25.03 8.86
N TYR A 178 15.30 -23.83 8.72
CA TYR A 178 15.14 -23.12 7.45
C TYR A 178 15.84 -21.77 7.52
N ASN A 179 16.10 -21.18 6.34
CA ASN A 179 16.59 -19.83 6.26
C ASN A 179 15.58 -18.87 6.94
N PRO A 180 15.99 -18.11 7.98
CA PRO A 180 15.06 -17.24 8.71
C PRO A 180 14.42 -16.17 7.83
N GLN A 181 15.15 -15.66 6.84
CA GLN A 181 14.65 -14.64 5.92
C GLN A 181 13.63 -15.21 4.94
N SER A 182 13.81 -16.44 4.44
CA SER A 182 12.79 -17.07 3.59
C SER A 182 11.52 -17.37 4.37
N ALA A 183 11.65 -17.93 5.58
CA ALA A 183 10.50 -18.20 6.44
C ALA A 183 9.72 -16.93 6.83
N PHE A 184 10.42 -15.79 6.93
CA PHE A 184 9.81 -14.49 7.15
C PHE A 184 9.04 -13.99 5.91
N VAL A 185 9.58 -14.20 4.71
CA VAL A 185 8.86 -13.87 3.46
C VAL A 185 7.61 -14.72 3.35
N ASP A 186 7.71 -16.04 3.56
CA ASP A 186 6.58 -16.96 3.54
C ASP A 186 5.49 -16.50 4.53
N LEU A 187 5.86 -16.16 5.77
CA LEU A 187 4.92 -15.64 6.77
C LEU A 187 4.16 -14.38 6.31
N LEU A 188 4.84 -13.47 5.61
CA LEU A 188 4.21 -12.26 5.10
C LEU A 188 3.23 -12.55 3.95
N ASP A 189 3.45 -13.64 3.22
CA ASP A 189 2.65 -14.03 2.07
C ASP A 189 1.64 -15.17 2.41
N ASP A 190 1.69 -15.77 3.60
CA ASP A 190 0.87 -16.92 4.04
C ASP A 190 -0.65 -16.70 3.88
N ASN A 191 -1.14 -15.48 4.14
CA ASN A 191 -2.56 -15.16 4.01
C ASN A 191 -2.90 -14.48 2.67
N ARG A 192 -1.90 -14.25 1.80
CA ARG A 192 -2.10 -13.53 0.55
C ARG A 192 -3.03 -14.30 -0.37
N THR A 193 -2.83 -15.61 -0.50
CA THR A 193 -3.67 -16.48 -1.32
C THR A 193 -5.13 -16.47 -0.87
N GLU A 194 -5.37 -16.58 0.45
CA GLU A 194 -6.73 -16.55 1.00
C GLU A 194 -7.41 -15.19 0.81
N ILE A 195 -6.65 -14.09 0.93
CA ILE A 195 -7.15 -12.74 0.67
C ILE A 195 -7.44 -12.55 -0.83
N ASP A 196 -6.55 -13.00 -1.71
CA ASP A 196 -6.74 -12.90 -3.16
C ASP A 196 -7.96 -13.71 -3.63
N GLU A 197 -8.23 -14.87 -3.02
CA GLU A 197 -9.42 -15.68 -3.26
C GLU A 197 -10.71 -15.03 -2.73
N GLN A 198 -10.70 -14.40 -1.56
CA GLN A 198 -11.89 -13.77 -0.96
C GLN A 198 -12.27 -12.45 -1.62
N VAL A 199 -11.28 -11.72 -2.14
CA VAL A 199 -11.46 -10.30 -2.45
C VAL A 199 -11.87 -10.06 -3.92
N GLY A 200 -11.74 -11.05 -4.80
CA GLY A 200 -12.07 -10.92 -6.22
C GLY A 200 -11.15 -9.93 -6.95
N SER A 201 -11.34 -9.78 -8.27
CA SER A 201 -10.44 -8.92 -9.06
C SER A 201 -10.47 -7.46 -8.57
N PRO A 202 -9.34 -6.73 -8.59
CA PRO A 202 -9.30 -5.32 -8.18
C PRO A 202 -10.35 -4.44 -8.89
N LEU A 203 -10.68 -4.78 -10.14
CA LEU A 203 -11.72 -4.13 -10.94
C LEU A 203 -13.14 -4.37 -10.41
N GLU A 204 -13.42 -5.53 -9.83
CA GLU A 204 -14.74 -5.82 -9.24
C GLU A 204 -14.95 -5.12 -7.90
N ARG A 205 -13.88 -4.80 -7.18
CA ARG A 205 -13.92 -4.11 -5.90
C ARG A 205 -14.25 -2.63 -6.06
N ASP A 206 -13.55 -1.94 -6.95
CA ASP A 206 -13.82 -0.53 -7.30
C ASP A 206 -15.25 -0.34 -7.82
N ARG A 207 -15.83 -1.36 -8.46
CA ARG A 207 -17.21 -1.34 -8.95
C ARG A 207 -18.27 -1.44 -7.85
N ARG A 208 -17.95 -2.02 -6.68
CA ARG A 208 -18.88 -2.21 -5.56
C ARG A 208 -18.88 -1.04 -4.58
N GLU A 209 -17.79 -0.29 -4.48
CA GLU A 209 -17.68 0.86 -3.56
C GLU A 209 -18.70 2.00 -3.78
N PRO A 210 -19.13 2.36 -5.01
CA PRO A 210 -20.13 3.42 -5.19
C PRO A 210 -21.57 3.03 -4.83
N GLN A 211 -21.87 1.75 -4.58
CA GLN A 211 -23.25 1.29 -4.27
C GLN A 211 -23.58 1.30 -2.77
N ASN A 212 -22.59 1.42 -1.88
CA ASN A 212 -22.81 1.43 -0.43
C ASN A 212 -22.81 2.83 0.20
N GLN A 213 -22.85 3.90 -0.60
CA GLN A 213 -22.95 5.29 -0.12
C GLN A 213 -24.37 5.90 -0.23
N VAL A 214 -25.36 5.11 -0.64
CA VAL A 214 -26.77 5.51 -0.65
C VAL A 214 -27.58 4.44 0.07
N ASP A 215 -27.52 4.44 1.40
CA ASP A 215 -28.56 3.94 2.31
C ASP A 215 -28.45 4.65 3.66
#